data_AF-A0A8E4FA76-F1
#
_entry.id   AF-A0A8E4FA76-F1
#
_cell.length_a   1.000
_cell.length_b   1.000
_cell.length_c   1.000
_cell.angle_alpha   90.00
_cell.angle_beta   90.00
_cell.angle_gamma   90.00
#
_symmetry.space_group_name_H-M   'P 1'
#
loop_
_entity.id
_entity.type
_entity.pdbx_description
1 polymer ?
#
loop_
_entity_poly.entity_id
_entity_poly.type
_entity_poly.pdbx_seq_one_letter_code
_entity_poly.pdbx_strand_id
1 'polypeptide(L)'
;MTTNLENKNRTPNSESDQYWRENYINRPYYTDLQRDIPNIEYDRDLSSAYEFGRNSRSEYGENARFEDSESDLQTKWDNFKAESRLKWDQAKHAVKDAWDKI
;
A
#
# COMPACT_ATOMS: atom_id res chain seq x y z
N MET A 1 18.23 28.65 -4.49
CA MET A 1 17.90 27.58 -3.53
C MET A 1 16.93 26.66 -4.24
N THR A 2 17.44 25.54 -4.76
CA THR A 2 16.66 24.55 -5.53
C THR A 2 15.91 23.66 -4.55
N THR A 3 14.61 23.86 -4.41
CA THR A 3 13.73 22.93 -3.67
C THR A 3 13.24 21.86 -4.64
N ASN A 4 13.60 20.61 -4.35
CA ASN A 4 13.26 19.41 -5.10
C ASN A 4 11.75 19.29 -5.38
N LEU A 5 11.42 19.16 -6.65
CA LEU A 5 10.08 19.00 -7.22
C LEU A 5 9.67 17.52 -7.35
N GLU A 6 10.08 16.64 -6.43
CA GLU A 6 9.82 15.19 -6.53
C GLU A 6 8.61 14.68 -5.74
N ASN A 7 7.89 15.54 -5.01
CA ASN A 7 6.75 15.12 -4.17
C ASN A 7 5.37 15.51 -4.74
N LYS A 8 5.26 15.77 -6.05
CA LYS A 8 4.01 16.27 -6.66
C LYS A 8 3.11 15.19 -7.31
N ASN A 9 3.50 13.92 -7.26
CA ASN A 9 2.81 12.85 -8.01
C ASN A 9 2.02 11.83 -7.18
N ARG A 10 1.98 11.92 -5.84
CA ARG A 10 0.97 11.18 -5.07
C ARG A 10 -0.30 12.00 -5.07
N THR A 11 -1.18 11.80 -6.05
CA THR A 11 -2.50 12.44 -6.05
C THR A 11 -3.29 11.90 -4.86
N PRO A 12 -3.50 12.67 -3.77
CA PRO A 12 -4.18 12.19 -2.55
C PRO A 12 -5.70 12.02 -2.75
N ASN A 13 -6.17 12.11 -3.99
CA ASN A 13 -7.57 12.37 -4.35
C ASN A 13 -8.14 11.33 -5.34
N SER A 14 -7.55 10.14 -5.45
CA SER A 14 -8.25 9.05 -6.16
C SER A 14 -9.41 8.55 -5.28
N GLU A 15 -10.56 8.22 -5.87
CA GLU A 15 -11.71 7.66 -5.13
C GLU A 15 -11.31 6.41 -4.33
N SER A 16 -10.35 5.65 -4.84
CA SER A 16 -9.79 4.50 -4.15
C SER A 16 -8.96 4.88 -2.91
N ASP A 17 -8.18 5.97 -2.93
CA ASP A 17 -7.45 6.45 -1.73
C ASP A 17 -8.42 6.88 -0.62
N GLN A 18 -9.46 7.63 -0.98
CA GLN A 18 -10.48 8.03 -0.02
C GLN A 18 -11.18 6.82 0.60
N TYR A 19 -11.57 5.84 -0.24
CA TYR A 19 -12.16 4.60 0.26
C TYR A 19 -11.25 3.90 1.26
N TRP A 20 -9.96 3.74 0.95
CA TRP A 20 -9.04 3.05 1.86
C TRP A 20 -8.81 3.85 3.15
N ARG A 21 -8.70 5.17 3.08
CA ARG A 21 -8.60 6.06 4.24
C ARG A 21 -9.76 5.91 5.20
N GLU A 22 -10.97 5.74 4.69
CA GLU A 22 -12.18 5.58 5.50
C GLU A 22 -12.33 4.15 6.04
N ASN A 23 -11.80 3.13 5.34
CA ASN A 23 -12.09 1.73 5.62
C ASN A 23 -10.92 0.91 6.19
N TYR A 24 -9.68 1.41 6.19
CA TYR A 24 -8.50 0.62 6.59
C TYR A 24 -8.61 0.05 8.01
N ILE A 25 -9.22 0.79 8.93
CA ILE A 25 -9.42 0.37 10.32
C ILE A 25 -10.38 -0.82 10.46
N ASN A 26 -11.26 -1.03 9.46
CA ASN A 26 -12.24 -2.11 9.44
C ASN A 26 -11.71 -3.36 8.76
N ARG A 27 -10.46 -3.35 8.28
CA ARG A 27 -9.87 -4.50 7.59
C ARG A 27 -9.47 -5.57 8.60
N PRO A 28 -9.62 -6.87 8.27
CA PRO A 28 -9.35 -7.96 9.21
C PRO A 28 -7.93 -7.94 9.81
N TYR A 29 -6.95 -7.46 9.05
CA TYR A 29 -5.55 -7.38 9.47
C TYR A 29 -5.21 -6.14 10.31
N TYR A 30 -6.12 -5.17 10.46
CA TYR A 30 -5.81 -3.92 11.15
C TYR A 30 -5.45 -4.13 12.63
N THR A 31 -6.14 -5.06 13.30
CA THR A 31 -5.89 -5.34 14.72
C THR A 31 -4.47 -5.85 14.96
N ASP A 32 -3.97 -6.73 14.08
CA ASP A 32 -2.60 -7.23 14.16
C ASP A 32 -1.59 -6.11 13.85
N LEU A 33 -1.86 -5.28 12.84
CA LEU A 33 -1.01 -4.12 12.53
C LEU A 33 -0.93 -3.13 13.70
N GLN A 34 -2.04 -2.87 14.38
CA GLN A 34 -2.08 -1.95 15.52
C GLN A 34 -1.31 -2.50 16.72
N ARG A 35 -1.34 -3.83 16.93
CA ARG A 35 -0.54 -4.50 17.97
C ARG A 35 0.96 -4.37 17.68
N ASP A 36 1.36 -4.61 16.44
CA ASP A 36 2.77 -4.67 16.05
C ASP A 36 3.37 -3.26 15.84
N ILE A 37 2.54 -2.31 15.41
CA ILE A 37 2.91 -0.92 15.13
C ILE A 37 1.93 0.00 15.88
N PRO A 38 2.28 0.39 17.12
CA PRO A 38 1.48 1.37 17.87
C PRO A 38 1.33 2.68 17.10
N ASN A 39 0.14 3.27 17.18
CA ASN A 39 -0.23 4.50 16.45
C ASN A 39 0.00 4.36 14.94
N ILE A 40 -0.36 3.19 14.37
CA ILE A 40 -0.40 3.03 12.91
C ILE A 40 -1.41 4.00 12.31
N GLU A 41 -1.01 4.71 11.27
CA GLU A 41 -1.80 5.75 10.63
C GLU A 41 -1.90 5.49 9.13
N TYR A 42 -3.04 5.86 8.54
CA TYR A 42 -3.28 5.69 7.11
C TYR A 42 -2.19 6.36 6.26
N ASP A 43 -2.01 7.67 6.42
CA ASP A 43 -1.16 8.48 5.54
C ASP A 43 0.30 8.03 5.54
N ARG A 44 0.85 7.78 6.72
CA ARG A 44 2.26 7.40 6.86
C ARG A 44 2.49 5.94 6.52
N ASP A 45 1.65 5.04 7.05
CA ASP A 45 1.99 3.61 7.08
C ASP A 45 1.28 2.80 5.97
N LEU A 46 0.00 3.08 5.68
CA LEU A 46 -0.83 2.21 4.83
C LEU A 46 -1.06 2.76 3.41
N SER A 47 -1.03 4.07 3.23
CA SER A 47 -1.29 4.72 1.93
C SER A 47 -0.42 4.12 0.81
N SER A 48 0.88 3.98 1.06
CA SER A 48 1.83 3.38 0.11
C SER A 48 1.55 1.90 -0.15
N ALA A 49 1.05 1.13 0.81
CA ALA A 49 0.73 -0.29 0.59
C ALA A 49 -0.46 -0.45 -0.37
N TYR A 50 -1.52 0.34 -0.18
CA TYR A 50 -2.67 0.32 -1.08
C TYR A 50 -2.32 0.88 -2.47
N GLU A 51 -1.52 1.94 -2.53
CA GLU A 51 -1.02 2.49 -3.79
C GLU A 51 -0.20 1.44 -4.56
N PHE A 52 0.71 0.76 -3.85
CA PHE A 52 1.55 -0.29 -4.44
C PHE A 52 0.69 -1.42 -5.02
N GLY A 53 -0.28 -1.94 -4.26
CA GLY A 53 -1.16 -3.01 -4.73
C GLY A 53 -1.92 -2.67 -6.02
N ARG A 54 -2.46 -1.44 -6.10
CA ARG A 54 -3.15 -0.98 -7.32
C ARG A 54 -2.22 -0.83 -8.51
N ASN A 55 -1.06 -0.21 -8.29
CA ASN A 55 -0.08 0.01 -9.35
C ASN A 55 0.44 -1.32 -9.88
N SER A 56 0.76 -2.26 -8.99
CA SER A 56 1.21 -3.59 -9.37
C SER A 56 0.10 -4.37 -10.09
N ARG A 57 -1.15 -4.31 -9.65
CA ARG A 57 -2.24 -4.98 -10.37
C ARG A 57 -2.39 -4.45 -11.81
N SER A 58 -2.28 -3.13 -11.98
CA SER A 58 -2.29 -2.50 -13.31
C SER A 58 -1.10 -2.91 -14.18
N GLU A 59 0.09 -3.06 -13.58
CA GLU A 59 1.33 -3.46 -14.27
C GLU A 59 1.32 -4.93 -14.72
N TYR A 60 0.87 -5.84 -13.86
CA TYR A 60 0.92 -7.29 -14.13
C TYR A 60 -0.30 -7.78 -14.90
N GLY A 61 -1.39 -7.01 -14.88
CA GLY A 61 -2.60 -7.24 -15.65
C GLY A 61 -3.71 -7.99 -14.90
N GLU A 62 -4.90 -8.00 -15.49
CA GLU A 62 -6.15 -8.49 -14.89
C GLU A 62 -6.17 -10.00 -14.62
N ASN A 63 -5.37 -10.79 -15.34
CA ASN A 63 -5.31 -12.24 -15.15
C ASN A 63 -4.17 -12.69 -14.21
N ALA A 64 -3.34 -11.76 -13.74
CA ALA A 64 -2.25 -12.09 -12.83
C ALA A 64 -2.79 -12.50 -11.46
N ARG A 65 -2.11 -13.44 -10.81
CA ARG A 65 -2.42 -13.87 -9.45
C ARG A 65 -1.46 -13.21 -8.48
N PHE A 66 -1.98 -12.74 -7.35
CA PHE A 66 -1.15 -12.12 -6.31
C PHE A 66 -0.06 -13.09 -5.82
N GLU A 67 -0.42 -14.37 -5.64
CA GLU A 67 0.49 -15.39 -5.11
C GLU A 67 1.68 -15.66 -6.05
N ASP A 68 1.44 -15.61 -7.37
CA ASP A 68 2.50 -15.81 -8.37
C ASP A 68 3.46 -14.61 -8.41
N SER A 69 2.98 -13.42 -8.05
CA SER A 69 3.76 -12.18 -8.02
C SER A 69 4.38 -11.87 -6.66
N GLU A 70 4.01 -12.59 -5.59
CA GLU A 70 4.32 -12.21 -4.19
C GLU A 70 5.82 -11.99 -3.96
N SER A 71 6.68 -12.86 -4.48
CA SER A 71 8.13 -12.77 -4.30
C SER A 71 8.75 -11.53 -4.96
N ASP A 72 8.22 -11.10 -6.11
CA ASP A 72 8.71 -9.90 -6.81
C ASP A 72 8.16 -8.64 -6.11
N LEU A 73 6.89 -8.66 -5.72
CA LEU A 73 6.26 -7.59 -4.95
C LEU A 73 6.98 -7.36 -3.62
N GLN A 74 7.38 -8.42 -2.93
CA GLN A 74 8.20 -8.33 -1.71
C GLN A 74 9.50 -7.57 -1.95
N THR A 75 10.21 -7.90 -3.02
CA THR A 75 11.50 -7.28 -3.37
C THR A 75 11.33 -5.81 -3.72
N LYS A 76 10.23 -5.47 -4.40
CA LYS A 76 9.90 -4.09 -4.80
C LYS A 76 9.41 -3.24 -3.63
N TRP A 77 8.72 -3.83 -2.65
CA TRP A 77 8.11 -3.11 -1.52
C TRP A 77 9.11 -2.26 -0.74
N ASP A 78 10.30 -2.77 -0.45
CA ASP A 78 11.29 -2.04 0.35
C ASP A 78 11.77 -0.74 -0.32
N ASN A 79 11.75 -0.68 -1.66
CA ASN A 79 12.06 0.53 -2.40
C ASN A 79 10.85 1.46 -2.54
N PHE A 80 9.63 0.90 -2.54
CA PHE A 80 8.40 1.65 -2.77
C PHE A 80 7.84 2.32 -1.49
N LYS A 81 7.99 1.66 -0.34
CA LYS A 81 7.33 1.99 0.93
C LYS A 81 7.57 3.41 1.47
N ALA A 82 8.62 4.10 1.03
CA ALA A 82 9.00 5.44 1.46
C ALA A 82 9.01 5.58 3.01
N GLU A 83 8.15 6.43 3.57
CA GLU A 83 8.04 6.67 5.02
C GLU A 83 7.27 5.59 5.78
N SER A 84 6.64 4.64 5.08
CA SER A 84 5.88 3.57 5.71
C SER A 84 6.76 2.69 6.58
N ARG A 85 6.30 2.42 7.80
CA ARG A 85 6.98 1.52 8.73
C ARG A 85 6.69 0.04 8.46
N LEU A 86 5.74 -0.28 7.58
CA LEU A 86 5.32 -1.66 7.34
C LEU A 86 6.44 -2.51 6.74
N LYS A 87 6.69 -3.68 7.33
CA LYS A 87 7.45 -4.76 6.69
C LYS A 87 6.60 -5.45 5.63
N TRP A 88 7.20 -6.21 4.71
CA TRP A 88 6.45 -6.94 3.69
C TRP A 88 5.32 -7.79 4.28
N ASP A 89 5.60 -8.58 5.32
CA ASP A 89 4.59 -9.45 5.94
C ASP A 89 3.37 -8.70 6.50
N GLN A 90 3.54 -7.42 6.83
CA GLN A 90 2.47 -6.54 7.29
C GLN A 90 1.79 -5.86 6.10
N ALA A 91 2.57 -5.34 5.15
CA ALA A 91 2.09 -4.62 3.99
C ALA A 91 1.30 -5.49 3.01
N LYS A 92 1.72 -6.76 2.82
CA LYS A 92 1.16 -7.66 1.80
C LYS A 92 -0.35 -7.82 1.90
N HIS A 93 -0.92 -7.72 3.09
CA HIS A 93 -2.37 -7.78 3.28
C HIS A 93 -3.09 -6.56 2.68
N ALA A 94 -2.58 -5.35 2.92
CA ALA A 94 -3.11 -4.13 2.32
C ALA A 94 -2.83 -4.03 0.81
N VAL A 95 -1.64 -4.48 0.38
CA VAL A 95 -1.28 -4.59 -1.05
C VAL A 95 -2.25 -5.53 -1.76
N LYS A 96 -2.52 -6.72 -1.20
CA LYS A 96 -3.45 -7.69 -1.78
C LYS A 96 -4.89 -7.16 -1.82
N ASP A 97 -5.33 -6.49 -0.76
CA ASP A 97 -6.66 -5.86 -0.73
C ASP A 97 -6.84 -4.81 -1.83
N ALA A 98 -5.82 -4.01 -2.10
CA ALA A 98 -5.81 -3.06 -3.21
C ALA A 98 -5.74 -3.75 -4.57
N TRP A 99 -4.94 -4.82 -4.69
CA TRP A 99 -4.82 -5.63 -5.90
C TRP A 99 -6.16 -6.26 -6.29
N ASP A 100 -6.87 -6.83 -5.32
CA ASP A 100 -8.15 -7.53 -5.54
C ASP A 100 -9.33 -6.56 -5.83
N LYS A 101 -9.16 -5.26 -5.61
CA LYS A 101 -10.22 -4.24 -5.79
C LYS A 101 -10.21 -3.57 -7.17
N ILE A 102 -9.15 -3.72 -7.97
CA ILE A 102 -9.11 -3.26 -9.38
C ILE A 102 -10.06 -4.14 -10.20
#